data_AF-A0A1Q4E899-F1
#
_entry.id   AF-A0A1Q4E899-F1
#
_cell.length_a   1.000
_cell.length_b   1.000
_cell.length_c   1.000
_cell.angle_alpha   90.00
_cell.angle_beta   90.00
_cell.angle_gamma   90.00
#
_symmetry.space_group_name_H-M   'P 1'
#
loop_
_entity.id
_entity.type
_entity.pdbx_description
1 polymer ?
#
loop_
_entity_poly.entity_id
_entity_poly.type
_entity_poly.pdbx_seq_one_letter_code
_entity_poly.pdbx_strand_id
1 'polypeptide(L)'
;MEDIAADAGVSVATAYNHFPTKHVLIGVVFAPHATTLLVQADHDIARQRPARDALADQIDALARLSYFHRGLTAAFTAAVLEYTIRTEHTPDPADDLDPRTIVPLLDPLLHLIRYGQQTGQLRTDPSAEEISSTIVNLLLVRSLNHKDERPETTARLLKILLFRTMTFPT
;
A
#
# COMPACT_ATOMS: atom_id res chain seq x y z
N MET A 1 -17.56 -0.11 16.09
CA MET A 1 -18.57 0.48 15.18
C MET A 1 -19.52 1.34 15.98
N GLU A 2 -19.90 0.84 17.15
CA GLU A 2 -20.63 1.48 18.24
C GLU A 2 -20.09 2.88 18.56
N ASP A 3 -18.81 2.99 18.93
CA ASP A 3 -18.21 4.29 19.28
C ASP A 3 -18.22 5.27 18.10
N ILE A 4 -17.93 4.79 16.90
CA ILE A 4 -17.93 5.60 15.67
C ILE A 4 -19.34 6.10 15.35
N ALA A 5 -20.35 5.25 15.50
CA ALA A 5 -21.75 5.63 15.29
C ALA A 5 -22.22 6.65 16.33
N ALA A 6 -21.84 6.46 17.60
CA ALA A 6 -22.13 7.38 18.68
C ALA A 6 -21.51 8.75 18.44
N ASP A 7 -20.21 8.82 18.11
CA ASP A 7 -19.50 10.07 17.80
C ASP A 7 -20.07 10.76 16.56
N ALA A 8 -20.53 10.01 15.56
CA ALA A 8 -21.17 10.54 14.36
C ALA A 8 -22.65 10.91 14.54
N GLY A 9 -23.25 10.65 15.72
CA GLY A 9 -24.65 10.94 15.99
C GLY A 9 -25.65 10.09 15.20
N VAL A 10 -25.26 8.88 14.77
CA VAL A 10 -26.10 7.94 14.01
C VAL A 10 -26.30 6.62 14.74
N SER A 11 -27.30 5.84 14.33
CA SER A 11 -27.46 4.49 14.87
C SER A 11 -26.36 3.55 14.38
N VAL A 12 -26.04 2.52 15.16
CA VAL A 12 -25.10 1.46 14.74
C VAL A 12 -25.57 0.77 13.45
N ALA A 13 -26.88 0.55 13.30
CA ALA A 13 -27.47 0.01 12.07
C ALA A 13 -27.21 0.95 10.87
N THR A 14 -27.34 2.26 11.05
CA THR A 14 -27.01 3.25 10.02
C THR A 14 -25.54 3.17 9.62
N ALA A 15 -24.63 3.02 10.58
CA ALA A 15 -23.21 2.87 10.29
C ALA A 15 -22.93 1.58 9.48
N TYR A 16 -23.53 0.45 9.84
CA TYR A 16 -23.41 -0.80 9.08
C TYR A 16 -24.04 -0.74 7.68
N ASN A 17 -25.13 0.03 7.50
CA ASN A 17 -25.72 0.24 6.17
C ASN A 17 -24.75 0.97 5.22
N HIS A 18 -23.88 1.84 5.74
CA HIS A 18 -22.88 2.55 4.93
C HIS A 18 -21.56 1.78 4.84
N PHE A 19 -21.19 1.07 5.91
CA PHE A 19 -19.97 0.30 6.00
C PHE A 19 -20.30 -1.12 6.47
N PRO A 20 -20.62 -2.04 5.54
CA PRO A 20 -21.11 -3.39 5.87
C PRO A 20 -20.19 -4.17 6.82
N THR A 21 -18.89 -3.89 6.79
CA THR A 21 -17.90 -4.49 7.69
C THR A 21 -16.91 -3.46 8.20
N LYS A 22 -16.20 -3.80 9.29
CA LYS A 22 -15.06 -3.01 9.78
C LYS A 22 -13.95 -2.91 8.72
N HIS A 23 -13.76 -3.95 7.90
CA HIS A 23 -12.79 -3.95 6.80
C HIS A 23 -13.10 -2.86 5.77
N VAL A 24 -14.38 -2.76 5.37
CA VAL A 24 -14.84 -1.72 4.44
C VAL A 24 -14.63 -0.33 5.02
N LEU A 25 -15.02 -0.10 6.29
CA LEU A 25 -14.80 1.17 6.96
C LEU A 25 -13.32 1.57 6.97
N ILE A 26 -12.44 0.64 7.38
CA ILE A 26 -10.99 0.89 7.44
C ILE A 26 -10.45 1.20 6.04
N GLY A 27 -10.85 0.43 5.03
CA GLY A 27 -10.48 0.66 3.63
C GLY A 27 -10.89 2.05 3.15
N VAL A 28 -12.15 2.44 3.36
CA VAL A 28 -12.67 3.75 2.94
C VAL A 28 -11.96 4.91 3.64
N VAL A 29 -11.65 4.77 4.93
CA VAL A 29 -10.91 5.80 5.68
C VAL A 29 -9.44 5.88 5.22
N PHE A 30 -8.83 4.76 4.84
CA PHE A 30 -7.46 4.71 4.36
C PHE A 30 -7.30 5.19 2.91
N ALA A 31 -8.30 4.94 2.06
CA ALA A 31 -8.23 5.14 0.61
C ALA A 31 -7.72 6.53 0.18
N PRO A 32 -8.19 7.67 0.74
CA PRO A 32 -7.71 8.99 0.33
C PRO A 32 -6.19 9.17 0.47
N HIS A 33 -5.59 8.54 1.48
CA HIS A 33 -4.14 8.61 1.70
C HIS A 33 -3.36 7.73 0.71
N ALA A 34 -3.92 6.59 0.30
CA ALA A 34 -3.30 5.73 -0.70
C ALA A 34 -3.44 6.29 -2.12
N THR A 35 -4.60 6.90 -2.44
CA THR A 35 -4.87 7.47 -3.78
C THR A 35 -3.83 8.50 -4.19
N THR A 36 -3.32 9.31 -3.25
CA THR A 36 -2.27 10.29 -3.57
C THR A 36 -0.97 9.66 -4.07
N LEU A 37 -0.65 8.45 -3.59
CA LEU A 37 0.53 7.70 -4.05
C LEU A 37 0.33 7.22 -5.49
N LEU A 38 -0.86 6.68 -5.80
CA LEU A 38 -1.17 6.20 -7.14
C LEU A 38 -1.12 7.33 -8.17
N VAL A 39 -1.75 8.47 -7.84
CA VAL A 39 -1.71 9.68 -8.69
C VAL A 39 -0.28 10.14 -8.93
N GLN A 40 0.59 10.11 -7.92
CA GLN A 40 1.99 10.48 -8.07
C GLN A 40 2.74 9.51 -8.99
N ALA A 41 2.53 8.19 -8.85
CA ALA A 41 3.13 7.20 -9.72
C ALA A 41 2.73 7.39 -11.19
N ASP A 42 1.43 7.53 -11.45
CA ASP A 42 0.90 7.71 -12.81
C ASP A 42 1.44 9.01 -13.45
N HIS A 43 1.60 10.06 -12.65
CA HIS A 43 2.16 11.33 -13.10
C HIS A 43 3.65 11.25 -13.43
N ASP A 44 4.45 10.58 -12.60
CA ASP A 44 5.87 10.33 -12.87
C ASP A 44 6.06 9.49 -14.15
N ILE A 45 5.20 8.49 -14.37
CA ILE A 45 5.17 7.68 -15.61
C ILE A 45 4.82 8.54 -16.81
N ALA A 46 3.76 9.35 -16.72
CA ALA A 46 3.32 10.23 -17.81
C ALA A 46 4.41 11.24 -18.22
N ARG A 47 5.27 11.63 -17.28
CA ARG A 47 6.42 12.52 -17.53
C ARG A 47 7.69 11.80 -17.96
N GLN A 48 7.63 10.48 -18.10
CA GLN A 48 8.78 9.64 -18.42
C GLN A 48 9.97 9.89 -17.48
N ARG A 49 9.68 10.11 -16.20
CA ARG A 49 10.70 10.33 -15.19
C ARG A 49 11.56 9.06 -15.04
N PRO A 50 12.88 9.15 -14.79
CA PRO A 50 13.71 7.97 -14.54
C PRO A 50 13.09 7.07 -13.47
N ALA A 51 12.89 5.78 -13.78
CA ALA A 51 12.13 4.86 -12.94
C ALA A 51 12.75 4.72 -11.55
N ARG A 52 14.09 4.74 -11.48
CA ARG A 52 14.84 4.69 -10.22
C ARG A 52 14.50 5.86 -9.28
N ASP A 53 14.39 7.06 -9.82
CA ASP A 53 14.15 8.26 -9.02
C ASP A 53 12.69 8.31 -8.57
N ALA A 54 11.75 8.00 -9.46
CA ALA A 54 10.34 7.89 -9.12
C ALA A 54 10.07 6.81 -8.06
N LEU A 55 10.70 5.63 -8.17
CA LEU A 55 10.61 4.57 -7.16
C LEU A 55 11.21 4.96 -5.81
N ALA A 56 12.33 5.69 -5.81
CA ALA A 56 12.95 6.15 -4.58
C ALA A 56 12.01 7.09 -3.81
N ASP A 57 11.43 8.07 -4.51
CA ASP A 57 10.46 9.00 -3.94
C ASP A 57 9.19 8.29 -3.48
N GLN A 58 8.73 7.29 -4.24
CA GLN A 58 7.53 6.54 -3.89
C GLN A 58 7.71 5.69 -2.63
N ILE A 59 8.88 5.08 -2.45
CA ILE A 59 9.21 4.38 -1.20
C ILE A 59 9.30 5.35 -0.02
N ASP A 60 9.86 6.54 -0.22
CA ASP A 60 9.91 7.57 0.82
C ASP A 60 8.49 8.02 1.21
N ALA A 61 7.59 8.20 0.24
CA ALA A 61 6.20 8.57 0.46
C ALA A 61 5.41 7.47 1.19
N LEU A 62 5.58 6.21 0.78
CA LEU A 62 4.99 5.05 1.45
C LEU A 62 5.45 4.91 2.90
N ALA A 63 6.76 5.08 3.17
CA ALA A 63 7.29 5.04 4.53
C ALA A 63 6.71 6.16 5.40
N ARG A 64 6.61 7.38 4.86
CA ARG A 64 5.97 8.52 5.55
C ARG A 64 4.50 8.27 5.83
N LEU A 65 3.74 7.75 4.86
CA LEU A 65 2.34 7.35 5.04
C LEU A 65 2.22 6.38 6.22
N SER A 66 3.02 5.32 6.24
CA SER A 66 3.01 4.31 7.30
C SER A 66 3.33 4.88 8.68
N TYR A 67 4.21 5.88 8.76
CA TYR A 67 4.65 6.49 10.02
C TYR A 67 3.64 7.52 10.57
N PHE A 68 3.23 8.48 9.74
CA PHE A 68 2.31 9.55 10.14
C PHE A 68 0.90 9.03 10.37
N HIS A 69 0.49 8.00 9.62
CA HIS A 69 -0.79 7.32 9.79
C HIS A 69 -0.63 5.94 10.43
N ARG A 70 0.35 5.73 11.33
CA ARG A 70 0.69 4.41 11.90
C ARG A 70 -0.48 3.66 12.55
N GLY A 71 -1.39 4.36 13.23
CA GLY A 71 -2.58 3.71 13.82
C GLY A 71 -3.53 3.18 12.74
N LEU A 72 -3.77 4.00 11.71
CA LEU A 72 -4.63 3.64 10.58
C LEU A 72 -3.96 2.59 9.68
N THR A 73 -2.64 2.64 9.49
CA THR A 73 -1.84 1.64 8.78
C THR A 73 -1.86 0.31 9.52
N ALA A 74 -1.77 0.33 10.85
CA ALA A 74 -1.89 -0.89 11.66
C ALA A 74 -3.28 -1.52 11.53
N ALA A 75 -4.34 -0.70 11.62
CA ALA A 75 -5.72 -1.16 11.43
C ALA A 75 -5.95 -1.74 10.03
N PHE A 76 -5.45 -1.07 8.99
CA PHE A 76 -5.51 -1.57 7.61
C PHE A 76 -4.76 -2.88 7.43
N THR A 77 -3.54 -2.98 7.96
CA THR A 77 -2.74 -4.21 7.87
C THR A 77 -3.45 -5.38 8.58
N ALA A 78 -4.02 -5.14 9.76
CA ALA A 78 -4.79 -6.15 10.48
C ALA A 78 -6.01 -6.61 9.67
N ALA A 79 -6.77 -5.66 9.11
CA ALA A 79 -7.92 -5.95 8.25
C ALA A 79 -7.52 -6.79 7.03
N VAL A 80 -6.42 -6.44 6.35
CA VAL A 80 -5.90 -7.20 5.21
C VAL A 80 -5.55 -8.64 5.60
N LEU A 81 -4.83 -8.82 6.72
CA LEU A 81 -4.42 -10.15 7.18
C LEU A 81 -5.64 -11.00 7.60
N GLU A 82 -6.56 -10.43 8.38
CA GLU A 82 -7.80 -11.09 8.80
C GLU A 82 -8.64 -11.53 7.59
N TYR A 83 -8.84 -10.62 6.63
CA TYR A 83 -9.59 -10.92 5.41
C TYR A 83 -8.93 -12.02 4.56
N THR A 84 -7.61 -11.94 4.40
CA THR A 84 -6.83 -12.92 3.64
C THR A 84 -6.92 -14.31 4.28
N ILE A 85 -6.78 -14.40 5.60
CA ILE A 85 -6.91 -15.66 6.34
C ILE A 85 -8.33 -16.23 6.23
N ARG A 86 -9.35 -15.38 6.33
CA ARG A 86 -10.75 -15.80 6.29
C ARG A 86 -11.19 -16.31 4.91
N THR A 87 -10.67 -15.70 3.84
CA THR A 87 -11.11 -16.00 2.47
C THR A 87 -10.22 -16.98 1.74
N GLU A 88 -8.93 -17.11 2.12
CA GLU A 88 -7.94 -17.97 1.46
C GLU A 88 -7.73 -17.71 -0.05
N HIS A 89 -8.13 -16.54 -0.54
CA HIS A 89 -7.99 -16.14 -1.95
C HIS A 89 -7.15 -14.85 -2.11
N THR A 90 -6.59 -14.69 -3.31
CA THR A 90 -6.05 -13.40 -3.77
C THR A 90 -7.17 -12.37 -3.89
N PRO A 91 -6.88 -11.05 -3.86
CA PRO A 91 -7.90 -10.03 -4.07
C PRO A 91 -8.66 -10.28 -5.38
N ASP A 92 -9.99 -10.34 -5.29
CA ASP A 92 -10.88 -10.34 -6.45
C ASP A 92 -11.37 -8.90 -6.68
N PRO A 93 -11.16 -8.29 -7.86
CA PRO A 93 -11.69 -6.97 -8.17
C PRO A 93 -13.22 -6.85 -8.04
N ALA A 94 -13.95 -7.97 -8.08
CA ALA A 94 -15.39 -8.01 -7.87
C ALA A 94 -15.81 -8.05 -6.38
N ASP A 95 -14.87 -8.28 -5.46
CA ASP A 95 -15.11 -8.29 -4.02
C ASP A 95 -14.86 -6.89 -3.43
N ASP A 96 -15.94 -6.11 -3.31
CA ASP A 96 -15.92 -4.77 -2.72
C ASP A 96 -15.84 -4.77 -1.19
N LEU A 97 -15.84 -5.94 -0.56
CA LEU A 97 -15.65 -6.11 0.88
C LEU A 97 -14.17 -6.32 1.24
N ASP A 98 -13.33 -6.67 0.27
CA ASP A 98 -11.90 -6.87 0.48
C ASP A 98 -11.18 -5.51 0.64
N PRO A 99 -10.52 -5.25 1.78
CA PRO A 99 -9.79 -4.01 1.98
C PRO A 99 -8.67 -3.79 0.94
N ARG A 100 -8.15 -4.86 0.33
CA ARG A 100 -7.13 -4.80 -0.74
C ARG A 100 -7.70 -4.29 -2.06
N THR A 101 -9.00 -4.52 -2.31
CA THR A 101 -9.72 -3.99 -3.49
C THR A 101 -10.07 -2.52 -3.28
N ILE A 102 -10.48 -2.14 -2.06
CA ILE A 102 -10.79 -0.75 -1.72
C ILE A 102 -9.52 0.12 -1.73
N VAL A 103 -8.40 -0.43 -1.27
CA VAL A 103 -7.12 0.25 -1.17
C VAL A 103 -6.04 -0.59 -1.84
N PRO A 104 -5.82 -0.42 -3.15
CA PRO A 104 -4.80 -1.16 -3.89
C PRO A 104 -3.41 -0.56 -3.63
N LEU A 105 -2.92 -0.70 -2.39
CA LEU A 105 -1.66 -0.10 -1.93
C LEU A 105 -0.42 -0.60 -2.68
N LEU A 106 -0.57 -1.71 -3.41
CA LEU A 106 0.45 -2.31 -4.27
C LEU A 106 0.65 -1.55 -5.59
N ASP A 107 -0.43 -1.02 -6.14
CA ASP A 107 -0.49 -0.46 -7.49
C ASP A 107 0.55 0.64 -7.74
N PRO A 108 0.79 1.60 -6.82
CA PRO A 108 1.73 2.67 -7.10
C PRO A 108 3.16 2.19 -7.33
N LEU A 109 3.62 1.15 -6.60
CA LEU A 109 4.93 0.53 -6.86
C LEU A 109 4.86 -0.39 -8.07
N LEU A 110 3.80 -1.17 -8.22
CA LEU A 110 3.61 -2.07 -9.37
C LEU A 110 3.71 -1.30 -10.70
N HIS A 111 3.03 -0.16 -10.81
CA HIS A 111 3.01 0.68 -12.01
C HIS A 111 4.41 1.19 -12.36
N LEU A 112 5.13 1.74 -11.36
CA LEU A 112 6.48 2.27 -11.56
C LEU A 112 7.50 1.18 -11.90
N ILE A 113 7.38 -0.01 -11.29
CA ILE A 113 8.26 -1.13 -11.58
C ILE A 113 8.00 -1.68 -12.98
N ARG A 114 6.72 -1.89 -13.36
CA ARG A 114 6.35 -2.28 -14.73
C ARG A 114 6.86 -1.26 -15.75
N TYR A 115 6.69 0.03 -15.49
CA TYR A 115 7.24 1.09 -16.33
C TYR A 115 8.76 0.99 -16.50
N GLY A 116 9.50 0.81 -15.40
CA GLY A 116 10.95 0.64 -15.44
C GLY A 116 11.38 -0.62 -16.19
N GLN A 117 10.65 -1.72 -16.05
CA GLN A 117 10.91 -2.97 -16.78
C GLN A 117 10.64 -2.83 -18.28
N GLN A 118 9.48 -2.27 -18.65
CA GLN A 118 9.07 -2.08 -20.05
C GLN A 118 9.98 -1.12 -20.81
N THR A 119 10.57 -0.14 -20.12
CA THR A 119 11.52 0.82 -20.69
C THR A 119 12.98 0.36 -20.61
N GLY A 120 13.25 -0.85 -20.10
CA GLY A 120 14.60 -1.41 -19.98
C GLY A 120 15.48 -0.75 -18.91
N GLN A 121 14.90 0.07 -18.02
CA GLN A 121 15.61 0.71 -16.91
C GLN A 121 15.81 -0.25 -15.72
N LEU A 122 14.99 -1.30 -15.60
CA LEU A 122 15.03 -2.29 -14.53
C LEU A 122 15.04 -3.72 -15.10
N ARG A 123 15.59 -4.66 -14.33
CA ARG A 123 15.51 -6.09 -14.63
C ARG A 123 14.06 -6.58 -14.62
N THR A 124 13.75 -7.55 -15.49
CA THR A 124 12.42 -8.17 -15.61
C THR A 124 12.18 -9.37 -14.69
N ASP A 125 13.24 -9.86 -14.02
CA ASP A 125 13.19 -10.97 -13.06
C ASP A 125 13.81 -10.50 -11.72
N PRO A 126 13.03 -10.44 -10.62
CA PRO A 126 11.64 -10.92 -10.46
C PRO A 126 10.57 -10.09 -11.20
N SER A 127 9.35 -10.65 -11.33
CA SER A 127 8.22 -9.94 -11.91
C SER A 127 7.83 -8.71 -11.08
N ALA A 128 7.21 -7.71 -11.72
CA ALA A 128 6.79 -6.49 -11.03
C ALA A 128 5.82 -6.77 -9.88
N GLU A 129 4.95 -7.76 -10.05
CA GLU A 129 3.95 -8.23 -9.08
C GLU A 129 4.62 -8.82 -7.84
N GLU A 130 5.61 -9.70 -8.03
CA GLU A 130 6.34 -10.34 -6.93
C GLU A 130 7.13 -9.32 -6.12
N ILE A 131 7.87 -8.43 -6.79
CA ILE A 131 8.72 -7.48 -6.08
C ILE A 131 7.89 -6.36 -5.42
N SER A 132 6.84 -5.85 -6.06
CA SER A 132 5.97 -4.82 -5.48
C SER A 132 5.25 -5.35 -4.23
N SER A 133 4.64 -6.55 -4.32
CA SER A 133 4.00 -7.20 -3.18
C SER A 133 4.99 -7.47 -2.04
N THR A 134 6.19 -7.95 -2.34
CA THR A 134 7.23 -8.17 -1.34
C THR A 134 7.59 -6.88 -0.59
N ILE A 135 7.84 -5.79 -1.31
CA ILE A 135 8.25 -4.50 -0.71
C ILE A 135 7.13 -3.90 0.14
N VAL A 136 5.87 -3.91 -0.34
CA VAL A 136 4.73 -3.38 0.43
C VAL A 136 4.44 -4.26 1.65
N ASN A 137 4.48 -5.59 1.52
CA ASN A 137 4.28 -6.48 2.67
C ASN A 137 5.34 -6.26 3.75
N LEU A 138 6.61 -6.10 3.35
CA LEU A 138 7.70 -5.77 4.28
C LEU A 138 7.47 -4.43 4.98
N LEU A 139 7.02 -3.40 4.24
CA LEU A 139 6.67 -2.11 4.82
C LEU A 139 5.57 -2.26 5.88
N LEU A 140 4.46 -2.91 5.54
CA LEU A 140 3.30 -3.04 6.41
C LEU A 140 3.67 -3.80 7.70
N VAL A 141 4.31 -4.97 7.58
CA VAL A 141 4.73 -5.76 8.74
C VAL A 141 5.78 -5.02 9.58
N ARG A 142 6.75 -4.34 8.94
CA ARG A 142 7.76 -3.57 9.67
C ARG A 142 7.14 -2.39 10.41
N SER A 143 6.17 -1.70 9.81
CA SER A 143 5.48 -0.56 10.45
C SER A 143 4.74 -0.97 11.74
N LEU A 144 4.23 -2.21 11.80
CA LEU A 144 3.66 -2.80 13.01
C LEU A 144 4.72 -3.07 14.07
N ASN A 145 5.81 -3.73 13.68
CA ASN A 145 6.85 -4.20 14.60
C ASN A 145 7.79 -3.08 15.07
N HIS A 146 7.86 -1.97 14.34
CA HIS A 146 8.78 -0.85 14.58
C HIS A 146 8.06 0.50 14.47
N LYS A 147 6.91 0.65 15.12
CA LYS A 147 6.01 1.82 15.00
C LYS A 147 6.65 3.20 15.24
N ASP A 148 7.74 3.26 16.01
CA ASP A 148 8.45 4.49 16.37
C ASP A 148 9.73 4.70 15.54
N GLU A 149 10.04 3.77 14.62
CA GLU A 149 11.17 3.91 13.71
C GLU A 149 10.94 5.05 12.73
N ARG A 150 11.97 5.90 12.58
CA ARG A 150 11.92 7.02 11.64
C ARG A 150 11.66 6.52 10.22
N PRO A 151 10.77 7.17 9.44
CA PRO A 151 10.39 6.72 8.11
C PRO A 151 11.59 6.61 7.16
N GLU A 152 12.62 7.45 7.32
CA GLU A 152 13.85 7.41 6.52
C GLU A 152 14.62 6.10 6.70
N THR A 153 14.57 5.50 7.90
CA THR A 153 15.23 4.21 8.17
C THR A 153 14.56 3.08 7.41
N THR A 154 13.23 3.01 7.50
CA THR A 154 12.42 2.04 6.74
C THR A 154 12.60 2.23 5.24
N ALA A 155 12.46 3.45 4.75
CA ALA A 155 12.58 3.76 3.34
C ALA A 155 13.97 3.40 2.79
N ARG A 156 15.05 3.73 3.52
CA ARG A 156 16.41 3.35 3.15
C ARG A 156 16.56 1.82 3.00
N LEU A 157 16.04 1.04 3.94
CA LEU A 157 16.11 -0.42 3.87
C LEU A 157 15.34 -0.98 2.67
N LEU A 158 14.11 -0.50 2.45
CA LEU A 158 13.29 -0.93 1.32
C LEU A 158 13.92 -0.55 -0.02
N LYS A 159 14.51 0.65 -0.14
CA LYS A 159 15.27 1.07 -1.33
C LYS A 159 16.48 0.17 -1.58
N ILE A 160 17.21 -0.23 -0.54
CA ILE A 160 18.34 -1.17 -0.67
C ILE A 160 17.85 -2.51 -1.22
N LEU A 161 16.78 -3.06 -0.65
CA LEU A 161 16.23 -4.36 -1.06
C LEU A 161 15.69 -4.32 -2.49
N LEU A 162 14.93 -3.28 -2.84
CA LEU A 162 14.39 -3.10 -4.18
C LEU A 162 15.52 -2.95 -5.20
N PHE A 163 16.41 -1.98 -5.02
CA PHE A 163 17.40 -1.68 -6.06
C PHE A 163 18.44 -2.78 -6.19
N ARG A 164 18.88 -3.44 -5.11
CA ARG A 164 19.79 -4.59 -5.25
C ARG A 164 19.19 -5.73 -6.06
N THR A 165 17.88 -5.91 -5.97
CA THR A 165 17.16 -6.95 -6.72
C THR A 165 16.94 -6.55 -8.18
N MET A 166 16.60 -5.27 -8.42
CA MET A 166 16.11 -4.80 -9.73
C MET A 166 17.17 -4.18 -10.64
N THR A 167 18.37 -3.87 -10.13
CA THR A 167 19.46 -3.34 -10.95
C THR A 167 20.30 -4.45 -11.56
N PHE A 168 20.84 -4.20 -12.75
CA PHE A 168 21.80 -5.10 -13.38
C PHE A 168 23.09 -5.19 -12.55
N PRO A 169 23.70 -6.38 -12.43
CA PRO A 169 25.00 -6.52 -11.79
C PRO A 169 26.03 -5.65 -12.53
N THR A 170 26.81 -4.88 -11.76
CA THR A 170 27.97 -4.12 -12.25
C THR A 170 29.15 -5.04 -12.51
#